data_AF-A0AAN8ZRR0-F1
#
_entry.id   AF-A0AAN8ZRR0-F1
#
_cell.length_a   1.000
_cell.length_b   1.000
_cell.length_c   1.000
_cell.angle_alpha   90.00
_cell.angle_beta   90.00
_cell.angle_gamma   90.00
#
_symmetry.space_group_name_H-M   'P 1'
#
loop_
_entity.id
_entity.type
_entity.pdbx_description
1 polymer ?
#
loop_
_entity_poly.entity_id
_entity_poly.type
_entity_poly.pdbx_seq_one_letter_code
_entity_poly.pdbx_strand_id
1 'polypeptide(L)' 'PLEYNITTTWNGGEIDHKPVQLTFTGSEDGKYLDMDISAPFFNDSSKPPGPSGQPFFGLWEYE' A
#
# COMPACT_ATOMS: atom_id res chain seq x y z
N PRO A 1 -16.31 1.94 -15.26
CA PRO A 1 -15.29 1.90 -14.20
C PRO A 1 -14.07 2.69 -14.66
N LEU A 2 -13.46 3.48 -13.79
CA LEU A 2 -12.20 4.16 -14.04
C LEU A 2 -11.09 3.33 -13.39
N GLU A 3 -10.02 3.06 -14.14
CA GLU A 3 -8.88 2.29 -13.66
C GLU A 3 -7.64 3.20 -13.57
N TYR A 4 -6.87 3.06 -12.50
CA TYR A 4 -5.63 3.81 -12.29
C TYR A 4 -4.56 2.93 -11.65
N ASN A 5 -3.31 3.09 -12.11
CA ASN A 5 -2.15 2.38 -11.56
C ASN A 5 -1.20 3.36 -10.87
N ILE A 6 -0.86 3.07 -9.61
CA ILE A 6 0.22 3.77 -8.91
C ILE A 6 1.54 3.12 -9.35
N THR A 7 2.33 3.88 -10.10
CA THR A 7 3.56 3.41 -10.76
C THR A 7 4.82 4.14 -10.29
N THR A 8 4.68 5.04 -9.33
CA THR A 8 5.78 5.87 -8.83
C THR A 8 5.92 5.80 -7.32
N THR A 9 7.16 5.90 -6.84
CA THR A 9 7.49 6.09 -5.43
C THR A 9 7.14 7.52 -4.98
N TRP A 10 7.21 7.78 -3.67
CA TRP A 10 6.88 9.08 -3.08
C TRP A 10 7.71 10.26 -3.65
N ASN A 11 8.93 10.00 -4.12
CA ASN A 11 9.82 10.99 -4.73
C ASN A 11 9.76 11.01 -6.27
N GLY A 12 8.77 10.34 -6.86
CA GLY A 12 8.55 10.33 -8.32
C GLY A 12 9.47 9.39 -9.09
N GLY A 13 10.21 8.52 -8.42
CA GLY A 13 10.93 7.42 -9.07
C GLY A 13 9.98 6.33 -9.56
N GLU A 14 10.42 5.50 -10.50
CA GLU A 14 9.66 4.33 -10.93
C GLU A 14 9.67 3.25 -9.84
N ILE A 15 8.57 2.50 -9.72
CA ILE A 15 8.51 1.34 -8.83
C ILE A 15 9.19 0.11 -9.46
N ASP A 16 9.71 -0.78 -8.62
CA ASP A 16 10.37 -2.05 -9.02
C ASP A 16 9.51 -3.30 -8.73
N HIS A 17 8.28 -3.10 -8.23
CA HIS A 17 7.31 -4.15 -7.94
C HIS A 17 6.05 -4.01 -8.81
N LYS A 18 5.09 -4.94 -8.66
CA LYS A 18 3.79 -4.84 -9.36
C LYS A 18 3.04 -3.57 -8.91
N PRO A 19 2.47 -2.76 -9.82
CA PRO A 19 1.70 -1.56 -9.46
C PRO A 19 0.52 -1.86 -8.53
N VAL A 20 0.14 -0.88 -7.72
CA VAL A 20 -1.17 -0.87 -7.05
C VAL A 20 -2.22 -0.43 -8.06
N GLN A 21 -3.26 -1.23 -8.24
CA GLN A 21 -4.39 -0.95 -9.12
C GLN A 21 -5.59 -0.46 -8.31
N LEU A 22 -6.15 0.67 -8.74
CA LEU A 22 -7.38 1.24 -8.22
C LEU A 22 -8.47 1.13 -9.29
N THR A 23 -9.64 0.63 -8.90
CA THR A 23 -10.83 0.61 -9.75
C THR A 23 -11.93 1.41 -9.08
N PHE A 24 -12.48 2.39 -9.79
CA PHE A 24 -13.54 3.26 -9.32
C PHE A 24 -14.83 3.01 -10.10
N THR A 25 -15.93 2.80 -9.39
CA THR A 25 -17.25 2.60 -9.98
C THR A 25 -18.24 3.57 -9.34
N GLY A 26 -18.74 4.52 -10.13
CA GLY A 26 -19.80 5.43 -9.68
C GLY A 26 -21.14 4.71 -9.62
N SER A 27 -21.93 4.99 -8.60
CA SER A 27 -23.32 4.53 -8.54
C SER A 27 -24.15 5.16 -9.65
N GLU A 28 -25.23 4.48 -10.06
CA GLU A 28 -26.13 4.95 -11.12
C GLU A 28 -26.80 6.30 -10.75
N ASP A 29 -27.03 6.54 -9.46
CA ASP A 29 -27.59 7.79 -8.94
C ASP A 29 -26.53 8.90 -8.70
N GLY A 30 -25.25 8.60 -8.94
CA GLY A 30 -24.14 9.53 -8.82
C GLY A 30 -23.81 9.97 -7.38
N LYS A 31 -24.35 9.29 -6.36
CA LYS A 31 -24.15 9.66 -4.95
C LYS A 31 -22.99 8.95 -4.28
N TYR A 32 -22.58 7.80 -4.82
CA TYR A 32 -21.54 6.96 -4.24
C TYR A 32 -20.48 6.63 -5.27
N LEU A 33 -19.28 6.37 -4.78
CA LEU A 33 -18.14 5.93 -5.54
C LEU A 33 -17.55 4.73 -4.82
N ASP A 34 -17.72 3.55 -5.41
CA ASP A 34 -17.08 2.34 -4.94
C ASP A 34 -15.63 2.32 -5.43
N MET A 35 -14.70 2.01 -4.53
CA MET A 35 -13.28 1.92 -4.82
C MET A 35 -12.76 0.54 -4.43
N ASP A 36 -12.30 -0.22 -5.42
CA ASP A 36 -11.59 -1.47 -5.23
C ASP A 36 -10.08 -1.24 -5.36
N ILE A 37 -9.30 -1.83 -4.46
CA ILE A 37 -7.84 -1.68 -4.41
C ILE A 37 -7.21 -3.06 -4.49
N SER A 38 -6.35 -3.28 -5.48
CA SER A 38 -5.50 -4.46 -5.60
C SER A 38 -4.05 -4.06 -5.46
N ALA A 39 -3.36 -4.59 -4.45
CA ALA A 39 -1.98 -4.25 -4.15
C ALA A 39 -1.14 -5.51 -3.90
N PRO A 40 0.17 -5.48 -4.19
CA PRO A 40 1.08 -6.52 -3.71
C PRO A 40 1.05 -6.60 -2.19
N PHE A 41 1.09 -7.82 -1.66
CA PHE A 41 1.32 -8.02 -0.24
C PHE A 41 2.83 -7.98 0.02
N PHE A 42 3.27 -6.92 0.70
CA PHE A 42 4.64 -6.82 1.22
C PHE A 42 4.62 -7.48 2.60
N ASN A 43 5.26 -8.64 2.74
CA ASN A 43 5.43 -9.28 4.04
C ASN A 43 6.09 -8.30 5.00
N ASP A 44 5.59 -8.22 6.23
CA ASP A 44 6.37 -7.64 7.33
C ASP A 44 7.55 -8.58 7.56
N SER A 45 8.78 -8.12 7.32
CA SER A 45 9.96 -8.87 7.74
C SER A 45 9.78 -9.27 9.19
N SER A 46 10.16 -10.50 9.55
CA SER A 46 10.01 -10.98 10.92
C SER A 46 10.59 -9.95 11.88
N LYS A 47 9.75 -9.46 12.81
CA LYS A 47 10.17 -8.49 13.84
C LYS A 47 11.52 -8.91 14.40
N PRO A 48 12.49 -8.00 14.50
CA PRO A 48 13.76 -8.34 15.15
C PRO A 48 13.46 -8.93 16.54
N PRO A 49 14.20 -9.96 17.00
CA PRO A 49 14.02 -10.50 18.34
C PRO A 49 14.30 -9.41 19.38
N GLY A 50 13.42 -9.25 20.36
CA GLY A 50 13.63 -8.28 21.44
C GLY A 50 12.83 -8.60 22.71
N PRO A 51 13.25 -8.08 23.87
CA PRO A 51 12.63 -8.39 25.15
C PRO A 51 11.20 -7.85 25.24
N SER A 52 10.31 -8.68 25.79
CA SER A 52 8.90 -8.31 26.02
C SER A 52 8.79 -7.06 26.90
N GLY A 53 7.98 -6.10 26.48
CA GLY A 53 7.72 -4.86 27.23
C GLY A 53 8.74 -3.74 27.04
N GLN A 54 9.74 -3.90 26.16
CA GLN A 54 10.66 -2.81 25.81
C GLN A 54 10.34 -2.19 24.44
N PRO A 55 10.63 -0.89 24.24
CA PRO A 55 10.52 -0.26 22.93
C PRO A 55 11.53 -0.88 21.95
N PHE A 56 11.07 -1.20 20.74
CA PHE A 56 11.95 -1.61 19.64
C PHE A 56 12.51 -0.37 18.95
N PHE A 57 13.69 0.06 19.36
CA PHE A 57 14.43 1.14 18.72
C PHE A 57 15.00 0.64 17.38
N GLY A 58 14.88 1.42 16.29
CA GLY A 58 15.41 1.04 14.98
C GLY A 58 14.44 0.32 14.05
N LEU A 59 13.14 0.28 14.34
CA LEU A 59 12.16 -0.36 13.43
C LEU A 59 12.08 0.33 12.06
N TRP A 60 12.42 1.62 11.96
CA TRP A 60 12.51 2.36 10.70
C TRP A 60 13.62 1.86 9.76
N GLU A 61 14.53 1.00 10.23
CA GLU A 61 15.51 0.32 9.35
C GLU A 61 14.88 -0.87 8.60
N TYR A 62 13.64 -1.22 8.92
CA TYR A 62 12.87 -2.32 8.31
C TYR A 62 11.66 -1.82 7.50
N GLU A 63 11.48 -0.50 7.40
CA GLU A 63 10.55 0.16 6.47
C GLU A 63 11.22 0.38 5.11
#